data_AF-A0A966SDS9-F1
#
_entry.id   AF-A0A966SDS9-F1
#
_cell.length_a   1.000
_cell.length_b   1.000
_cell.length_c   1.000
_cell.angle_alpha   90.00
_cell.angle_beta   90.00
_cell.angle_gamma   90.00
#
_symmetry.space_group_name_H-M   'P 1'
#
loop_
_entity.id
_entity.type
_entity.pdbx_description
1 polymer ?
#
loop_
_entity_poly.entity_id
_entity_poly.type
_entity_poly.pdbx_seq_one_letter_code
_entity_poly.pdbx_strand_id
1 'polypeptide(L)'
;MVPFEEDTISYNKTPSTGPVARLQTRLDRGEVKLTFDPKTGWRDSILAALNVSPKSQTLLFSKTSLQRERIAPQTPRAVFFNDEVYIGWIPGAPVMEFSEVDAKLGGVFYTLEQTATDKPKFVRNNQCLECHASAKTMGIPGHLIRSFKTDEQGIIDLITGVSEVNHRTPIEDRWGGWYVTGTHGKVTHRGNLFGKAAFQKAEEKPNYLGNLTSLKPLVDLTEYASPHSDIVALMVLEHEAHMHNYLTRLHYETQMSLSRYQHIRYLRSMAEGFLKYLLFTEETPLKARVKGTSGFAEQFASLGPKD
;
A
#
# COMPACT_ATOMS: atom_id res chain seq x y z
N MET A 1 -1.64 1.20 -22.17
CA MET A 1 -0.42 1.42 -21.37
C MET A 1 0.21 2.73 -21.80
N VAL A 2 0.79 3.50 -20.86
CA VAL A 2 1.62 4.67 -21.22
C VAL A 2 2.99 4.15 -21.64
N PRO A 3 3.61 4.68 -22.71
CA PRO A 3 4.93 4.23 -23.15
C PRO A 3 6.06 4.84 -22.29
N PHE A 4 6.12 4.47 -21.01
CA PHE A 4 7.05 5.06 -20.04
C PHE A 4 8.52 4.67 -20.21
N GLU A 5 8.83 3.75 -21.14
CA GLU A 5 10.19 3.42 -21.54
C GLU A 5 10.74 4.35 -22.64
N GLU A 6 9.88 5.12 -23.31
CA GLU A 6 10.31 6.09 -24.32
C GLU A 6 11.07 7.27 -23.71
N ASP A 7 11.82 7.99 -24.55
CA ASP A 7 12.78 9.02 -24.14
C ASP A 7 12.18 10.09 -23.21
N THR A 8 10.88 10.39 -23.33
CA THR A 8 10.19 11.38 -22.49
C THR A 8 10.23 11.07 -21.01
N ILE A 9 10.16 9.79 -20.62
CA ILE A 9 10.23 9.33 -19.23
C ILE A 9 11.52 8.55 -18.97
N SER A 10 11.89 7.67 -19.89
CA SER A 10 13.06 6.80 -19.82
C SER A 10 13.13 6.03 -18.48
N TYR A 11 12.03 5.40 -18.09
CA TYR A 11 11.81 4.89 -16.72
C TYR A 11 12.99 4.04 -16.19
N ASN A 12 13.45 3.04 -16.94
CA ASN A 12 14.53 2.16 -16.51
C ASN A 12 15.92 2.79 -16.54
N LYS A 13 16.15 3.76 -17.44
CA LYS A 13 17.45 4.41 -17.61
C LYS A 13 17.65 5.58 -16.66
N THR A 14 16.55 6.16 -16.16
CA THR A 14 16.60 7.28 -15.22
C THR A 14 16.82 6.77 -13.79
N PRO A 15 17.86 7.25 -13.08
CA PRO A 15 18.03 6.99 -11.66
C PRO A 15 16.87 7.58 -10.84
N SER A 16 16.39 6.84 -9.85
CA SER A 16 15.42 7.37 -8.90
C SER A 16 16.07 8.36 -7.94
N THR A 17 15.28 9.33 -7.50
CA THR A 17 15.61 10.34 -6.48
C THR A 17 14.73 10.23 -5.23
N GLY A 18 13.89 9.20 -5.16
CA GLY A 18 12.98 8.93 -4.05
C GLY A 18 13.65 8.55 -2.73
N PRO A 19 12.87 8.39 -1.65
CA PRO A 19 13.37 8.14 -0.29
C PRO A 19 14.26 6.89 -0.16
N VAL A 20 13.99 5.80 -0.88
CA VAL A 20 14.80 4.58 -0.85
C VAL A 20 16.15 4.82 -1.54
N ALA A 21 16.17 5.49 -2.69
CA ALA A 21 17.40 5.84 -3.38
C ALA A 21 18.28 6.81 -2.55
N ARG A 22 17.64 7.79 -1.88
CA ARG A 22 18.31 8.69 -0.94
C ARG A 22 18.87 7.94 0.27
N LEU A 23 18.11 6.98 0.82
CA LEU A 23 18.58 6.14 1.93
C LEU A 23 19.79 5.31 1.51
N GLN A 24 19.75 4.65 0.34
CA GLN A 24 20.92 3.90 -0.17
C GLN A 24 22.16 4.77 -0.26
N THR A 25 22.03 5.99 -0.82
CA THR A 25 23.15 6.93 -0.93
C THR A 25 23.75 7.28 0.44
N ARG A 26 22.91 7.47 1.46
CA ARG A 26 23.34 7.76 2.83
C ARG A 26 24.02 6.56 3.49
N LEU A 27 23.56 5.34 3.21
CA LEU A 27 24.21 4.10 3.66
C LEU A 27 25.60 3.95 3.02
N ASP A 28 25.71 4.19 1.72
CA ASP A 28 26.98 4.07 0.99
C ASP A 28 28.04 5.07 1.50
N ARG A 29 27.59 6.24 1.97
CA ARG A 29 28.43 7.27 2.60
C ARG A 29 28.70 7.05 4.09
N GLY A 30 28.05 6.07 4.72
CA GLY A 30 28.16 5.82 6.15
C GLY A 30 27.46 6.85 7.05
N GLU A 31 26.58 7.68 6.48
CA GLU A 31 25.80 8.69 7.22
C GLU A 31 24.64 8.07 8.01
N VAL A 32 24.20 6.88 7.62
CA VAL A 32 23.19 6.08 8.31
C VAL A 32 23.75 4.69 8.56
N LYS A 33 23.42 4.11 9.71
CA LYS A 33 23.67 2.70 10.02
C LYS A 33 22.35 2.03 10.36
N LEU A 34 22.09 0.90 9.70
CA LEU A 34 20.93 0.06 10.01
C LEU A 34 21.34 -0.99 11.05
N THR A 35 20.38 -1.38 11.87
CA THR A 35 20.55 -2.42 12.88
C THR A 35 19.72 -3.63 12.46
N PHE A 36 20.37 -4.78 12.33
CA PHE A 36 19.70 -6.05 12.06
C PHE A 36 19.21 -6.67 13.36
N ASP A 37 17.93 -7.01 13.42
CA ASP A 37 17.35 -7.81 14.49
C ASP A 37 17.16 -9.27 14.03
N PRO A 38 17.57 -10.29 14.80
CA PRO A 38 17.43 -11.68 14.38
C PRO A 38 15.99 -12.15 14.12
N LYS A 39 14.98 -11.49 14.69
CA LYS A 39 13.57 -11.84 14.50
C LYS A 39 12.89 -10.97 13.45
N THR A 40 13.13 -9.67 13.48
CA THR A 40 12.42 -8.69 12.64
C THR A 40 13.23 -8.27 11.41
N GLY A 41 14.50 -8.65 11.36
CA GLY A 41 15.44 -8.33 10.30
C GLY A 41 15.78 -6.84 10.30
N TRP A 42 15.72 -6.20 9.13
CA TRP A 42 15.96 -4.77 8.98
C TRP A 42 14.75 -3.89 9.32
N ARG A 43 13.58 -4.48 9.59
CA ARG A 43 12.28 -3.77 9.66
C ARG A 43 12.35 -2.52 10.50
N ASP A 44 12.70 -2.64 11.78
CA ASP A 44 12.55 -1.54 12.73
C ASP A 44 13.55 -0.40 12.44
N SER A 45 14.79 -0.73 12.07
CA SER A 45 15.79 0.29 11.70
C SER A 45 15.47 0.98 10.38
N ILE A 46 14.85 0.28 9.42
CA ILE A 46 14.39 0.85 8.16
C ILE A 46 13.17 1.75 8.35
N LEU A 47 12.18 1.31 9.13
CA LEU A 47 11.03 2.14 9.47
C LEU A 47 11.48 3.45 10.10
N ALA A 48 12.44 3.40 11.03
CA ALA A 48 13.04 4.60 11.61
C ALA A 48 13.80 5.45 10.57
N ALA A 49 14.65 4.84 9.74
CA ALA A 49 15.46 5.56 8.75
C ALA A 49 14.64 6.25 7.65
N LEU A 50 13.48 5.68 7.31
CA LEU A 50 12.54 6.22 6.32
C LEU A 50 11.39 7.05 6.95
N ASN A 51 11.42 7.25 8.27
CA ASN A 51 10.38 7.96 9.02
C ASN A 51 8.97 7.39 8.75
N VAL A 52 8.85 6.06 8.77
CA VAL A 52 7.59 5.34 8.63
C VAL A 52 7.13 4.88 10.00
N SER A 53 5.92 5.29 10.39
CA SER A 53 5.37 4.93 11.69
C SER A 53 4.90 3.48 11.73
N PRO A 54 5.23 2.70 12.78
CA PRO A 54 4.59 1.40 13.03
C PRO A 54 3.06 1.48 13.14
N LYS A 55 2.49 2.65 13.43
CA LYS A 55 1.03 2.84 13.50
C LYS A 55 0.36 2.76 12.12
N SER A 56 1.08 2.95 11.03
CA SER A 56 0.54 2.78 9.67
C SER A 56 0.45 1.32 9.24
N GLN A 57 0.83 0.37 10.10
CA GLN A 57 0.76 -1.05 9.80
C GLN A 57 -0.66 -1.45 9.37
N THR A 58 -0.71 -2.05 8.19
CA THR A 58 -1.86 -2.78 7.67
C THR A 58 -1.45 -4.22 7.40
N LEU A 59 -2.37 -5.16 7.55
CA LEU A 59 -2.07 -6.59 7.47
C LEU A 59 -2.94 -7.23 6.39
N LEU A 60 -2.30 -7.89 5.44
CA LEU A 60 -2.97 -8.65 4.39
C LEU A 60 -2.57 -10.13 4.48
N PHE A 61 -3.58 -11.00 4.42
CA PHE A 61 -3.39 -12.45 4.41
C PHE A 61 -3.67 -13.06 3.03
N SER A 62 -4.13 -12.25 2.07
CA SER A 62 -4.31 -12.71 0.69
C SER A 62 -2.98 -12.99 0.00
N LYS A 63 -2.93 -14.09 -0.75
CA LYS A 63 -1.76 -14.55 -1.52
C LYS A 63 -1.60 -13.79 -2.84
N THR A 64 -1.29 -12.50 -2.75
CA THR A 64 -1.27 -11.54 -3.88
C THR A 64 0.08 -10.87 -4.15
N SER A 65 1.14 -11.22 -3.41
CA SER A 65 2.50 -10.66 -3.53
C SER A 65 3.47 -11.62 -4.24
N LEU A 66 4.63 -11.10 -4.65
CA LEU A 66 5.81 -11.87 -5.10
C LEU A 66 6.15 -13.02 -4.13
N GLN A 67 5.95 -12.81 -2.83
CA GLN A 67 6.26 -13.77 -1.77
C GLN A 67 5.02 -14.55 -1.28
N ARG A 68 4.01 -14.76 -2.14
CA ARG A 68 2.71 -15.38 -1.78
C ARG A 68 2.81 -16.72 -1.03
N GLU A 69 3.85 -17.51 -1.25
CA GLU A 69 4.06 -18.80 -0.58
C GLU A 69 4.43 -18.65 0.92
N ARG A 70 4.69 -17.43 1.38
CA ARG A 70 4.96 -17.09 2.79
C ARG A 70 3.81 -16.35 3.46
N ILE A 71 2.72 -16.09 2.75
CA ILE A 71 1.57 -15.34 3.26
C ILE A 71 0.44 -16.32 3.55
N ALA A 72 -0.13 -16.21 4.75
CA ALA A 72 -1.32 -16.96 5.16
C ALA A 72 -2.07 -16.14 6.23
N PRO A 73 -3.32 -16.49 6.57
CA PRO A 73 -4.00 -15.88 7.72
C PRO A 73 -3.17 -15.92 9.01
N GLN A 74 -2.43 -17.01 9.27
CA GLN A 74 -1.58 -17.15 10.45
C GLN A 74 -0.22 -16.43 10.34
N THR A 75 0.15 -15.96 9.14
CA THR A 75 1.40 -15.23 8.89
C THR A 75 1.13 -14.15 7.85
N PRO A 76 0.35 -13.10 8.20
CA PRO A 76 -0.01 -12.05 7.28
C PRO A 76 1.21 -11.21 6.88
N ARG A 77 1.20 -10.68 5.66
CA ARG A 77 2.14 -9.64 5.23
C ARG A 77 1.75 -8.32 5.85
N ALA A 78 2.71 -7.66 6.49
CA ALA A 78 2.58 -6.29 6.93
C ALA A 78 2.95 -5.33 5.79
N VAL A 79 2.14 -4.29 5.63
CA VAL A 79 2.46 -3.13 4.80
C VAL A 79 2.46 -1.91 5.70
N PHE A 80 3.59 -1.22 5.74
CA PHE A 80 3.78 0.07 6.38
C PHE A 80 3.88 1.15 5.32
N PHE A 81 3.44 2.35 5.63
CA PHE A 81 3.51 3.47 4.68
C PHE A 81 3.63 4.83 5.35
N ASN A 82 4.14 5.78 4.58
CA ASN A 82 3.95 7.22 4.73
C ASN A 82 3.74 7.81 3.32
N ASP A 83 3.66 9.14 3.21
CA ASP A 83 3.38 9.84 1.95
C ASP A 83 4.36 9.53 0.80
N GLU A 84 5.58 9.03 1.06
CA GLU A 84 6.61 8.82 0.03
C GLU A 84 6.96 7.34 -0.22
N VAL A 85 6.69 6.42 0.72
CA VAL A 85 7.15 5.03 0.63
C VAL A 85 6.20 4.01 1.27
N TYR A 86 6.10 2.85 0.62
CA TYR A 86 5.42 1.64 1.08
C TYR A 86 6.43 0.53 1.34
N ILE A 87 6.30 -0.17 2.47
CA ILE A 87 7.24 -1.19 2.92
C ILE A 87 6.48 -2.47 3.23
N GLY A 88 6.76 -3.53 2.48
CA GLY A 88 6.24 -4.88 2.70
C GLY A 88 7.20 -5.72 3.54
N TRP A 89 6.68 -6.34 4.59
CA TRP A 89 7.43 -7.23 5.47
C TRP A 89 6.59 -8.47 5.82
N ILE A 90 7.23 -9.64 5.81
CA ILE A 90 6.61 -10.91 6.19
C ILE A 90 7.58 -11.59 7.19
N PRO A 91 7.10 -12.09 8.35
CA PRO A 91 7.94 -12.82 9.28
C PRO A 91 8.73 -13.95 8.59
N GLY A 92 10.05 -13.98 8.80
CA GLY A 92 10.93 -15.02 8.25
C GLY A 92 11.08 -15.05 6.73
N ALA A 93 10.55 -14.06 6.00
CA ALA A 93 10.74 -13.98 4.56
C ALA A 93 12.15 -13.50 4.19
N PRO A 94 12.73 -13.99 3.09
CA PRO A 94 14.12 -13.71 2.72
C PRO A 94 14.35 -12.28 2.24
N VAL A 95 13.29 -11.56 1.85
CA VAL A 95 13.40 -10.17 1.39
C VAL A 95 12.29 -9.29 1.97
N MET A 96 12.62 -8.03 2.21
CA MET A 96 11.66 -6.93 2.34
C MET A 96 11.38 -6.33 0.97
N GLU A 97 10.16 -5.87 0.76
CA GLU A 97 9.71 -5.25 -0.50
C GLU A 97 9.46 -3.75 -0.27
N PHE A 98 9.81 -2.92 -1.24
CA PHE A 98 9.67 -1.48 -1.15
C PHE A 98 9.03 -0.94 -2.43
N SER A 99 8.18 0.07 -2.28
CA SER A 99 7.75 0.93 -3.36
C SER A 99 7.86 2.37 -2.91
N GLU A 100 8.61 3.19 -3.63
CA GLU A 100 8.65 4.63 -3.39
C GLU A 100 7.90 5.40 -4.46
N VAL A 101 7.53 6.63 -4.15
CA VAL A 101 6.89 7.58 -5.05
C VAL A 101 7.92 8.60 -5.51
N ASP A 102 8.50 8.39 -6.70
CA ASP A 102 9.45 9.31 -7.29
C ASP A 102 8.73 10.37 -8.15
N ALA A 103 9.14 11.64 -8.02
CA ALA A 103 8.49 12.77 -8.69
C ALA A 103 8.55 12.72 -10.22
N LYS A 104 9.53 12.01 -10.80
CA LYS A 104 9.68 11.84 -12.24
C LYS A 104 9.22 10.46 -12.70
N LEU A 105 9.50 9.42 -11.92
CA LEU A 105 9.30 8.03 -12.33
C LEU A 105 7.97 7.45 -11.87
N GLY A 106 7.27 8.07 -10.91
CA GLY A 106 6.13 7.44 -10.26
C GLY A 106 6.59 6.32 -9.32
N GLY A 107 5.90 5.17 -9.34
CA GLY A 107 6.27 4.03 -8.51
C GLY A 107 7.62 3.43 -8.89
N VAL A 108 8.56 3.31 -7.94
CA VAL A 108 9.83 2.60 -8.11
C VAL A 108 9.98 1.50 -7.06
N PHE A 109 10.24 0.28 -7.52
CA PHE A 109 10.16 -0.93 -6.70
C PHE A 109 11.54 -1.48 -6.37
N TYR A 110 11.76 -1.83 -5.11
CA TYR A 110 13.01 -2.42 -4.63
C TYR A 110 12.75 -3.65 -3.78
N THR A 111 13.76 -4.51 -3.70
CA THR A 111 13.89 -5.53 -2.65
C THR A 111 15.13 -5.27 -1.82
N LEU A 112 15.10 -5.74 -0.57
CA LEU A 112 16.26 -5.80 0.32
C LEU A 112 16.33 -7.18 0.94
N GLU A 113 17.49 -7.83 0.86
CA GLU A 113 17.71 -9.13 1.51
C GLU A 113 17.68 -9.01 3.04
N GLN A 114 16.97 -9.94 3.68
CA GLN A 114 16.86 -10.08 5.13
C GLN A 114 18.01 -10.89 5.71
N THR A 115 19.23 -10.58 5.28
CA THR A 115 20.48 -11.17 5.78
C THR A 115 21.27 -10.09 6.50
N ALA A 116 21.85 -10.42 7.66
CA ALA A 116 22.74 -9.53 8.39
C ALA A 116 24.01 -9.29 7.56
N THR A 117 24.23 -8.03 7.16
CA THR A 117 25.42 -7.62 6.40
C THR A 117 25.85 -6.22 6.82
N ASP A 118 27.12 -5.89 6.64
CA ASP A 118 27.63 -4.54 6.93
C ASP A 118 27.14 -3.49 5.91
N LYS A 119 26.71 -3.94 4.72
CA LYS A 119 26.32 -3.08 3.59
C LYS A 119 25.01 -3.58 2.96
N PRO A 120 23.87 -3.42 3.65
CA PRO A 120 22.57 -3.73 3.07
C PRO A 120 22.35 -2.91 1.80
N LYS A 121 21.81 -3.55 0.75
CA LYS A 121 21.64 -2.95 -0.57
C LYS A 121 20.22 -3.11 -1.09
N PHE A 122 19.55 -1.99 -1.32
CA PHE A 122 18.28 -1.94 -2.04
C PHE A 122 18.53 -2.21 -3.53
N VAL A 123 17.81 -3.20 -4.09
CA VAL A 123 17.93 -3.60 -5.49
C VAL A 123 16.64 -3.26 -6.21
N ARG A 124 16.69 -2.37 -7.20
CA ARG A 124 15.54 -2.06 -8.07
C ARG A 124 15.15 -3.31 -8.84
N ASN A 125 13.89 -3.73 -8.75
CA ASN A 125 13.40 -4.96 -9.37
C ASN A 125 12.22 -4.67 -10.32
N ASN A 126 12.43 -4.92 -11.61
CA ASN A 126 11.41 -4.72 -12.63
C ASN A 126 10.39 -5.86 -12.71
N GLN A 127 10.60 -7.01 -12.06
CA GLN A 127 9.58 -8.06 -11.97
C GLN A 127 8.29 -7.54 -11.32
N CYS A 128 8.40 -6.56 -10.40
CA CYS A 128 7.24 -5.92 -9.81
C CYS A 128 6.34 -5.24 -10.86
N LEU A 129 6.91 -4.75 -11.97
CA LEU A 129 6.16 -4.07 -13.03
C LEU A 129 5.20 -4.99 -13.78
N GLU A 130 5.38 -6.31 -13.74
CA GLU A 130 4.44 -7.27 -14.33
C GLU A 130 3.02 -7.09 -13.78
N CYS A 131 2.92 -6.73 -12.49
CA CYS A 131 1.65 -6.42 -11.83
C CYS A 131 1.43 -4.92 -11.63
N HIS A 132 2.52 -4.17 -11.40
CA HIS A 132 2.48 -2.75 -11.01
C HIS A 132 2.55 -1.77 -12.19
N ALA A 133 2.71 -2.25 -13.43
CA ALA A 133 2.55 -1.44 -14.63
C ALA A 133 1.47 -2.07 -15.52
N SER A 134 0.20 -1.87 -15.14
CA SER A 134 -0.93 -2.47 -15.84
C SER A 134 -2.12 -1.50 -15.92
N ALA A 135 -3.21 -1.92 -16.57
CA ALA A 135 -4.46 -1.14 -16.57
C ALA A 135 -4.94 -0.80 -15.14
N LYS A 136 -4.68 -1.69 -14.16
CA LYS A 136 -5.06 -1.55 -12.75
C LYS A 136 -4.28 -0.46 -11.99
N THR A 137 -3.19 0.03 -12.58
CA THR A 137 -2.36 1.13 -12.07
C THR A 137 -2.42 2.30 -13.04
N MET A 138 -3.54 2.48 -13.75
CA MET A 138 -3.71 3.55 -14.75
C MET A 138 -2.67 3.50 -15.88
N GLY A 139 -2.13 2.31 -16.17
CA GLY A 139 -1.16 2.10 -17.24
C GLY A 139 0.23 2.70 -16.98
N ILE A 140 0.57 2.99 -15.73
CA ILE A 140 1.87 3.51 -15.28
C ILE A 140 2.48 2.60 -14.19
N PRO A 141 3.80 2.68 -13.92
CA PRO A 141 4.40 2.09 -12.72
C PRO A 141 3.77 2.69 -11.46
N GLY A 142 2.97 1.91 -10.73
CA GLY A 142 2.12 2.44 -9.66
C GLY A 142 1.66 1.41 -8.64
N HIS A 143 0.81 1.85 -7.73
CA HIS A 143 0.38 1.12 -6.55
C HIS A 143 -1.03 0.58 -6.74
N LEU A 144 -1.36 -0.56 -6.14
CA LEU A 144 -2.70 -1.12 -6.26
C LEU A 144 -3.16 -1.74 -4.95
N ILE A 145 -4.38 -1.39 -4.54
CA ILE A 145 -5.09 -2.01 -3.44
C ILE A 145 -6.27 -2.81 -4.03
N ARG A 146 -6.46 -4.02 -3.53
CA ARG A 146 -7.47 -4.96 -4.03
C ARG A 146 -8.18 -5.65 -2.87
N SER A 147 -9.41 -6.06 -3.13
CA SER A 147 -10.29 -6.72 -2.17
C SER A 147 -10.85 -8.01 -2.78
N PHE A 148 -10.56 -9.15 -2.15
CA PHE A 148 -10.96 -10.48 -2.62
C PHE A 148 -11.58 -11.30 -1.49
N LYS A 149 -12.57 -12.14 -1.79
CA LYS A 149 -12.82 -13.28 -0.91
C LYS A 149 -11.62 -14.24 -0.99
N THR A 150 -11.35 -14.92 0.12
CA THR A 150 -10.25 -15.89 0.18
C THR A 150 -10.69 -17.18 0.85
N ASP A 151 -10.03 -18.29 0.52
CA ASP A 151 -10.16 -19.54 1.26
C ASP A 151 -9.42 -19.49 2.61
N GLU A 152 -9.45 -20.60 3.35
CA GLU A 152 -8.82 -20.74 4.66
C GLU A 152 -7.27 -20.57 4.62
N GLN A 153 -6.65 -20.67 3.43
CA GLN A 153 -5.22 -20.52 3.20
C GLN A 153 -4.85 -19.15 2.61
N GLY A 154 -5.81 -18.25 2.41
CA GLY A 154 -5.60 -16.94 1.83
C GLY A 154 -5.51 -16.93 0.29
N ILE A 155 -5.84 -18.02 -0.40
CA ILE A 155 -5.95 -18.05 -1.87
C ILE A 155 -7.17 -17.26 -2.28
N ILE A 156 -6.99 -16.39 -3.28
CA ILE A 156 -8.03 -15.48 -3.73
C ILE A 156 -9.07 -16.16 -4.63
N ASP A 157 -10.33 -15.80 -4.46
CA ASP A 157 -11.36 -16.02 -5.46
C ASP A 157 -11.38 -14.84 -6.45
N LEU A 158 -10.82 -15.06 -7.64
CA LEU A 158 -10.70 -14.05 -8.69
C LEU A 158 -12.04 -13.45 -9.13
N ILE A 159 -13.15 -14.20 -9.02
CA ILE A 159 -14.48 -13.76 -9.47
C ILE A 159 -15.02 -12.67 -8.54
N THR A 160 -14.64 -12.72 -7.26
CA THR A 160 -15.12 -11.77 -6.24
C THR A 160 -14.32 -10.47 -6.18
N GLY A 161 -13.28 -10.37 -7.01
CA GLY A 161 -12.26 -9.34 -6.93
C GLY A 161 -12.75 -7.95 -7.27
N VAL A 162 -12.60 -7.03 -6.32
CA VAL A 162 -12.65 -5.59 -6.59
C VAL A 162 -11.22 -5.11 -6.77
N SER A 163 -10.90 -4.72 -8.00
CA SER A 163 -9.61 -4.10 -8.33
C SER A 163 -9.77 -2.58 -8.27
N GLU A 164 -8.71 -1.86 -7.90
CA GLU A 164 -8.71 -0.39 -7.70
C GLU A 164 -9.54 0.08 -6.50
N VAL A 165 -9.37 -0.58 -5.36
CA VAL A 165 -9.96 -0.11 -4.10
C VAL A 165 -9.37 1.25 -3.73
N ASN A 166 -10.22 2.26 -3.57
CA ASN A 166 -9.87 3.64 -3.20
C ASN A 166 -11.05 4.30 -2.44
N HIS A 167 -10.94 5.60 -2.14
CA HIS A 167 -11.95 6.32 -1.36
C HIS A 167 -13.38 6.34 -1.96
N ARG A 168 -13.54 6.06 -3.26
CA ARG A 168 -14.84 5.98 -3.95
C ARG A 168 -15.51 4.61 -3.84
N THR A 169 -14.73 3.58 -3.52
CA THR A 169 -15.23 2.20 -3.41
C THR A 169 -16.17 2.08 -2.21
N PRO A 170 -17.39 1.51 -2.32
CA PRO A 170 -18.25 1.30 -1.15
C PRO A 170 -17.56 0.46 -0.06
N ILE A 171 -17.78 0.77 1.22
CA ILE A 171 -17.10 0.07 2.35
C ILE A 171 -17.42 -1.44 2.34
N GLU A 172 -18.63 -1.82 1.93
CA GLU A 172 -19.07 -3.22 1.76
C GLU A 172 -18.22 -4.03 0.77
N ASP A 173 -17.50 -3.34 -0.11
CA ASP A 173 -16.62 -3.94 -1.11
C ASP A 173 -15.13 -3.91 -0.69
N ARG A 174 -14.78 -3.25 0.41
CA ARG A 174 -13.38 -3.08 0.85
C ARG A 174 -12.86 -4.25 1.70
N TRP A 175 -11.53 -4.37 1.68
CA TRP A 175 -10.68 -5.14 2.60
C TRP A 175 -10.83 -6.67 2.59
N GLY A 176 -11.41 -7.27 1.56
CA GLY A 176 -11.36 -8.73 1.40
C GLY A 176 -9.91 -9.20 1.26
N GLY A 177 -9.47 -10.14 2.09
CA GLY A 177 -8.06 -10.57 2.13
C GLY A 177 -7.16 -9.76 3.08
N TRP A 178 -7.76 -8.86 3.87
CA TRP A 178 -7.08 -8.00 4.84
C TRP A 178 -7.65 -8.19 6.24
N TYR A 179 -6.81 -8.01 7.26
CA TYR A 179 -7.26 -7.82 8.63
C TYR A 179 -7.65 -6.36 8.85
N VAL A 180 -8.68 -6.13 9.66
CA VAL A 180 -9.22 -4.80 9.95
C VAL A 180 -9.53 -4.69 11.44
N THR A 181 -9.01 -3.63 12.05
CA THR A 181 -9.28 -3.22 13.43
C THR A 181 -9.81 -1.80 13.49
N GLY A 182 -10.86 -1.59 14.27
CA GLY A 182 -11.58 -0.32 14.38
C GLY A 182 -13.08 -0.51 14.37
N THR A 183 -13.82 0.58 14.56
CA THR A 183 -15.29 0.59 14.58
C THR A 183 -15.84 1.48 13.47
N HIS A 184 -16.92 1.06 12.82
CA HIS A 184 -17.52 1.69 11.63
C HIS A 184 -19.07 1.57 11.61
N GLY A 185 -19.68 1.28 12.76
CA GLY A 185 -21.14 1.19 12.91
C GLY A 185 -21.73 -0.04 12.24
N LYS A 186 -22.82 0.14 11.49
CA LYS A 186 -23.60 -0.98 10.89
C LYS A 186 -23.19 -1.35 9.46
N VAL A 187 -22.37 -0.53 8.80
CA VAL A 187 -21.92 -0.81 7.43
C VAL A 187 -21.01 -2.02 7.44
N THR A 188 -21.24 -3.01 6.59
CA THR A 188 -20.41 -4.21 6.49
C THR A 188 -19.13 -3.94 5.69
N HIS A 189 -18.12 -4.80 5.83
CA HIS A 189 -16.92 -4.85 4.99
C HIS A 189 -16.46 -6.31 4.83
N ARG A 190 -15.52 -6.59 3.94
CA ARG A 190 -15.02 -7.96 3.67
C ARG A 190 -13.79 -8.35 4.49
N GLY A 191 -13.21 -7.41 5.24
CA GLY A 191 -12.08 -7.66 6.13
C GLY A 191 -12.35 -8.68 7.23
N ASN A 192 -11.28 -9.31 7.73
CA ASN A 192 -11.27 -10.37 8.74
C ASN A 192 -11.90 -11.71 8.31
N LEU A 193 -12.51 -11.78 7.12
CA LEU A 193 -13.16 -12.98 6.60
C LEU A 193 -12.22 -13.81 5.72
N PHE A 194 -12.03 -15.07 6.06
CA PHE A 194 -11.31 -16.07 5.27
C PHE A 194 -11.97 -17.44 5.45
N GLY A 195 -12.07 -18.20 4.36
CA GLY A 195 -12.73 -19.49 4.34
C GLY A 195 -14.25 -19.43 4.19
N LYS A 196 -14.82 -20.53 3.70
CA LYS A 196 -16.25 -20.59 3.31
C LYS A 196 -17.18 -20.32 4.49
N ALA A 197 -16.85 -20.87 5.67
CA ALA A 197 -17.65 -20.73 6.87
C ALA A 197 -17.75 -19.27 7.36
N ALA A 198 -16.65 -18.51 7.27
CA ALA A 198 -16.64 -17.11 7.70
C ALA A 198 -17.53 -16.24 6.80
N PHE A 199 -17.48 -16.44 5.48
CA PHE A 199 -18.33 -15.73 4.53
C PHE A 199 -19.81 -16.08 4.68
N GLN A 200 -20.16 -17.37 4.82
CA GLN A 200 -21.55 -17.79 5.07
C GLN A 200 -22.11 -17.16 6.35
N LYS A 201 -21.32 -17.16 7.43
CA LYS A 201 -21.74 -16.54 8.69
C LYS A 201 -21.91 -15.03 8.59
N ALA A 202 -21.12 -14.36 7.75
CA ALA A 202 -21.29 -12.93 7.49
C ALA A 202 -22.55 -12.60 6.67
N GLU A 203 -23.00 -13.53 5.82
CA GLU A 203 -24.28 -13.43 5.10
C GLU A 203 -25.47 -13.58 6.06
N GLU A 204 -25.39 -14.50 7.03
CA GLU A 204 -26.43 -14.71 8.05
C GLU A 204 -26.45 -13.61 9.12
N LYS A 205 -25.27 -13.14 9.54
CA LYS A 205 -25.09 -12.14 10.59
C LYS A 205 -24.25 -10.97 10.06
N PRO A 206 -24.90 -9.91 9.54
CA PRO A 206 -24.20 -8.71 9.11
C PRO A 206 -23.28 -8.16 10.20
N ASN A 207 -22.06 -7.75 9.81
CA ASN A 207 -20.95 -7.36 10.69
C ASN A 207 -20.35 -8.49 11.54
N TYR A 208 -20.53 -9.77 11.17
CA TYR A 208 -19.68 -10.83 11.70
C TYR A 208 -18.20 -10.48 11.46
N LEU A 209 -17.40 -10.48 12.54
CA LEU A 209 -15.99 -10.02 12.54
C LEU A 209 -15.77 -8.58 12.05
N GLY A 210 -16.82 -7.76 11.99
CA GLY A 210 -16.72 -6.30 11.90
C GLY A 210 -16.57 -5.66 13.29
N ASN A 211 -16.27 -4.36 13.32
CA ASN A 211 -16.07 -3.58 14.56
C ASN A 211 -15.08 -4.21 15.58
N LEU A 212 -14.11 -5.00 15.12
CA LEU A 212 -13.12 -5.63 16.00
C LEU A 212 -12.08 -4.62 16.44
N THR A 213 -11.78 -4.55 17.74
CA THR A 213 -10.72 -3.69 18.27
C THR A 213 -9.41 -4.43 18.54
N SER A 214 -9.38 -5.74 18.32
CA SER A 214 -8.23 -6.61 18.56
C SER A 214 -8.27 -7.82 17.61
N LEU A 215 -7.10 -8.16 17.05
CA LEU A 215 -6.92 -9.33 16.18
C LEU A 215 -6.50 -10.59 16.93
N LYS A 216 -6.30 -10.53 18.26
CA LYS A 216 -5.88 -11.68 19.09
C LYS A 216 -6.68 -12.97 18.84
N PRO A 217 -8.01 -12.94 18.60
CA PRO A 217 -8.77 -14.16 18.32
C PRO A 217 -8.50 -14.79 16.94
N LEU A 218 -7.88 -14.03 16.02
CA LEU A 218 -7.70 -14.42 14.62
C LEU A 218 -6.24 -14.76 14.28
N VAL A 219 -5.28 -14.06 14.90
CA VAL A 219 -3.85 -14.19 14.58
C VAL A 219 -2.98 -13.71 15.74
N ASP A 220 -1.82 -14.37 15.93
CA ASP A 220 -0.78 -13.92 16.85
C ASP A 220 0.12 -12.88 16.16
N LEU A 221 0.18 -11.69 16.75
CA LEU A 221 0.92 -10.55 16.22
C LEU A 221 2.09 -10.13 17.11
N THR A 222 2.56 -11.01 18.00
CA THR A 222 3.62 -10.70 18.98
C THR A 222 4.90 -10.18 18.32
N GLU A 223 5.26 -10.70 17.14
CA GLU A 223 6.46 -10.31 16.40
C GLU A 223 6.24 -9.15 15.42
N TYR A 224 5.02 -8.60 15.32
CA TYR A 224 4.68 -7.48 14.43
C TYR A 224 4.94 -6.14 15.12
N ALA A 225 5.12 -5.06 14.34
CA ALA A 225 5.42 -3.74 14.89
C ALA A 225 4.20 -3.10 15.61
N SER A 226 3.00 -3.62 15.34
CA SER A 226 1.74 -3.23 15.97
C SER A 226 0.80 -4.44 16.06
N PRO A 227 -0.05 -4.55 17.10
CA PRO A 227 -1.09 -5.57 17.15
C PRO A 227 -2.35 -5.19 16.32
N HIS A 228 -2.28 -4.10 15.55
CA HIS A 228 -3.39 -3.53 14.81
C HIS A 228 -3.17 -3.60 13.28
N SER A 229 -4.28 -3.62 12.56
CA SER A 229 -4.39 -3.30 11.13
C SER A 229 -5.50 -2.27 11.01
N ASP A 230 -5.14 -1.00 11.16
CA ASP A 230 -6.08 0.06 11.51
C ASP A 230 -7.01 0.44 10.34
N ILE A 231 -8.32 0.51 10.59
CA ILE A 231 -9.31 0.88 9.57
C ILE A 231 -9.08 2.27 8.97
N VAL A 232 -8.60 3.24 9.76
CA VAL A 232 -8.28 4.58 9.26
C VAL A 232 -6.99 4.54 8.45
N ALA A 233 -5.99 3.76 8.87
CA ALA A 233 -4.77 3.56 8.07
C ALA A 233 -5.06 2.92 6.71
N LEU A 234 -5.96 1.92 6.67
CA LEU A 234 -6.42 1.31 5.42
C LEU A 234 -7.12 2.32 4.50
N MET A 235 -7.95 3.20 5.06
CA MET A 235 -8.64 4.25 4.30
C MET A 235 -7.70 5.30 3.73
N VAL A 236 -6.65 5.67 4.47
CA VAL A 236 -5.61 6.57 3.96
C VAL A 236 -4.79 5.87 2.88
N LEU A 237 -4.33 4.63 3.13
CA LEU A 237 -3.55 3.82 2.20
C LEU A 237 -4.23 3.69 0.83
N GLU A 238 -5.52 3.37 0.80
CA GLU A 238 -6.26 3.18 -0.45
C GLU A 238 -6.53 4.49 -1.21
N HIS A 239 -6.76 5.60 -0.49
CA HIS A 239 -6.84 6.92 -1.11
C HIS A 239 -5.49 7.30 -1.74
N GLU A 240 -4.42 7.20 -0.96
CA GLU A 240 -3.08 7.64 -1.28
C GLU A 240 -2.49 6.83 -2.44
N ALA A 241 -2.64 5.50 -2.42
CA ALA A 241 -2.13 4.63 -3.49
C ALA A 241 -2.70 5.02 -4.87
N HIS A 242 -4.00 5.29 -4.95
CA HIS A 242 -4.61 5.74 -6.21
C HIS A 242 -4.29 7.20 -6.51
N MET A 243 -4.13 8.06 -5.50
CA MET A 243 -3.68 9.44 -5.68
C MET A 243 -2.30 9.50 -6.35
N HIS A 244 -1.36 8.68 -5.88
CA HIS A 244 -0.02 8.57 -6.46
C HIS A 244 -0.05 8.08 -7.92
N ASN A 245 -0.95 7.15 -8.24
CA ASN A 245 -1.13 6.73 -9.63
C ASN A 245 -1.66 7.87 -10.51
N TYR A 246 -2.64 8.62 -10.00
CA TYR A 246 -3.24 9.72 -10.75
C TYR A 246 -2.22 10.84 -10.98
N LEU A 247 -1.46 11.21 -9.95
CA LEU A 247 -0.34 12.16 -10.05
C LEU A 247 0.68 11.72 -11.09
N THR A 248 1.12 10.46 -11.04
CA THR A 248 2.09 9.89 -11.99
C THR A 248 1.52 9.93 -13.42
N ARG A 249 0.27 9.50 -13.59
CA ARG A 249 -0.36 9.49 -14.92
C ARG A 249 -0.49 10.90 -15.49
N LEU A 250 -0.93 11.87 -14.68
CA LEU A 250 -1.03 13.26 -15.09
C LEU A 250 0.35 13.85 -15.42
N HIS A 251 1.38 13.52 -14.64
CA HIS A 251 2.76 13.91 -14.92
C HIS A 251 3.24 13.38 -16.28
N TYR A 252 3.08 12.08 -16.55
CA TYR A 252 3.51 11.47 -17.80
C TYR A 252 2.80 12.09 -19.01
N GLU A 253 1.47 12.24 -18.94
CA GLU A 253 0.68 12.84 -20.01
C GLU A 253 1.06 14.30 -20.25
N THR A 254 1.46 15.02 -19.18
CA THR A 254 2.00 16.37 -19.27
C THR A 254 3.33 16.39 -20.00
N GLN A 255 4.29 15.53 -19.62
CA GLN A 255 5.60 15.46 -20.28
C GLN A 255 5.46 15.09 -21.77
N MET A 256 4.61 14.11 -22.07
CA MET A 256 4.33 13.68 -23.44
C MET A 256 3.64 14.79 -24.26
N SER A 257 2.66 15.48 -23.69
CA SER A 257 1.95 16.58 -24.36
C SER A 257 2.85 17.78 -24.64
N LEU A 258 3.71 18.15 -23.67
CA LEU A 258 4.69 19.21 -23.85
C LEU A 258 5.74 18.83 -24.90
N SER A 259 6.25 17.59 -24.87
CA SER A 259 7.22 17.11 -25.86
C SER A 259 6.66 17.07 -27.28
N ARG A 260 5.38 16.68 -27.46
CA ARG A 260 4.77 16.49 -28.78
C ARG A 260 4.10 17.74 -29.34
N TYR A 261 3.40 18.49 -28.50
CA TYR A 261 2.51 19.59 -28.91
C TYR A 261 2.92 20.95 -28.33
N GLN A 262 3.90 20.99 -27.42
CA GLN A 262 4.36 22.21 -26.74
C GLN A 262 3.26 22.92 -25.91
N HIS A 263 2.18 22.21 -25.57
CA HIS A 263 1.11 22.73 -24.72
C HIS A 263 0.35 21.60 -24.02
N ILE A 264 -0.42 21.93 -22.96
CA ILE A 264 -1.18 20.96 -22.16
C ILE A 264 -2.71 21.02 -22.38
N ARG A 265 -3.19 21.69 -23.44
CA ARG A 265 -4.63 21.95 -23.67
C ARG A 265 -5.51 20.70 -23.64
N TYR A 266 -4.98 19.55 -24.06
CA TYR A 266 -5.71 18.28 -24.09
C TYR A 266 -5.87 17.61 -22.71
N LEU A 267 -5.22 18.13 -21.66
CA LEU A 267 -5.25 17.55 -20.32
C LEU A 267 -6.33 18.13 -19.41
N ARG A 268 -7.16 19.05 -19.91
CA ARG A 268 -8.18 19.73 -19.09
C ARG A 268 -9.09 18.75 -18.34
N SER A 269 -9.68 17.77 -19.04
CA SER A 269 -10.56 16.78 -18.39
C SER A 269 -9.83 15.90 -17.38
N MET A 270 -8.55 15.58 -17.63
CA MET A 270 -7.73 14.82 -16.68
C MET A 270 -7.40 15.64 -15.44
N ALA A 271 -7.08 16.94 -15.59
CA ALA A 271 -6.85 17.86 -14.49
C ALA A 271 -8.12 18.09 -13.66
N GLU A 272 -9.29 18.22 -14.30
CA GLU A 272 -10.58 18.31 -13.59
C GLU A 272 -10.89 17.02 -12.81
N GLY A 273 -10.64 15.84 -13.40
CA GLY A 273 -10.78 14.55 -12.71
C GLY A 273 -9.80 14.39 -11.54
N PHE A 274 -8.56 14.86 -11.70
CA PHE A 274 -7.56 14.90 -10.64
C PHE A 274 -8.02 15.77 -9.47
N LEU A 275 -8.52 16.99 -9.72
CA LEU A 275 -9.01 17.88 -8.68
C LEU A 275 -10.21 17.29 -7.94
N LYS A 276 -11.15 16.66 -8.65
CA LYS A 276 -12.29 15.95 -8.03
C LYS A 276 -11.82 14.85 -7.07
N TYR A 277 -10.82 14.06 -7.49
CA TYR A 277 -10.25 12.99 -6.68
C TYR A 277 -9.51 13.55 -5.45
N LEU A 278 -8.67 14.58 -5.65
CA LEU A 278 -7.95 15.25 -4.56
C LEU A 278 -8.89 15.84 -3.50
N LEU A 279 -10.02 16.40 -3.93
CA LEU A 279 -11.00 17.05 -3.07
C LEU A 279 -12.08 16.10 -2.52
N PHE A 280 -11.91 14.78 -2.70
CA PHE A 280 -12.85 13.77 -2.21
C PHE A 280 -14.31 13.97 -2.69
N THR A 281 -14.53 14.60 -3.85
CA THR A 281 -15.89 14.93 -4.31
C THR A 281 -16.74 13.69 -4.63
N GLU A 282 -16.08 12.54 -4.79
CA GLU A 282 -16.69 11.25 -5.12
C GLU A 282 -16.54 10.24 -3.96
N GLU A 283 -16.18 10.69 -2.75
CA GLU A 283 -16.00 9.81 -1.60
C GLU A 283 -17.29 9.05 -1.25
N THR A 284 -17.13 7.75 -0.99
CA THR A 284 -18.24 6.93 -0.50
C THR A 284 -18.78 7.52 0.81
N PRO A 285 -20.10 7.73 0.96
CA PRO A 285 -20.64 8.29 2.19
C PRO A 285 -20.33 7.42 3.42
N LEU A 286 -19.74 8.02 4.45
CA LEU A 286 -19.52 7.36 5.74
C LEU A 286 -20.84 7.36 6.54
N LYS A 287 -21.55 6.22 6.55
CA LYS A 287 -22.87 6.09 7.23
C LYS A 287 -22.78 6.04 8.77
N ALA A 288 -21.57 6.02 9.33
CA ALA A 288 -21.31 6.06 10.76
C ALA A 288 -19.89 6.60 11.00
N ARG A 289 -19.60 6.99 12.25
CA ARG A 289 -18.25 7.39 12.64
C ARG A 289 -17.30 6.21 12.51
N VAL A 290 -16.24 6.39 11.72
CA VAL A 290 -15.11 5.46 11.65
C VAL A 290 -14.10 5.84 12.74
N LYS A 291 -13.59 4.85 13.48
CA LYS A 291 -12.59 5.04 14.53
C LYS A 291 -11.54 3.93 14.48
N GLY A 292 -10.27 4.32 14.37
CA GLY A 292 -9.11 3.44 14.46
C GLY A 292 -8.82 2.96 15.88
N THR A 293 -7.78 2.13 16.01
CA THR A 293 -7.34 1.49 17.28
C THR A 293 -5.86 1.69 17.57
N SER A 294 -5.05 2.04 16.57
CA SER A 294 -3.58 2.15 16.66
C SER A 294 -3.08 3.53 17.12
N GLY A 295 -3.94 4.55 17.10
CA GLY A 295 -3.55 5.95 17.23
C GLY A 295 -2.94 6.55 15.96
N PHE A 296 -3.14 5.89 14.80
CA PHE A 296 -2.70 6.37 13.49
C PHE A 296 -3.39 7.69 13.11
N ALA A 297 -4.70 7.82 13.34
CA ALA A 297 -5.46 9.00 12.97
C ALA A 297 -4.92 10.28 13.62
N GLU A 298 -4.63 10.23 14.92
CA GLU A 298 -4.06 11.35 15.68
C GLU A 298 -2.64 11.67 15.23
N GLN A 299 -1.84 10.65 14.91
CA GLN A 299 -0.50 10.87 14.38
C GLN A 299 -0.56 11.52 13.00
N PHE A 300 -1.31 10.94 12.07
CA PHE A 300 -1.44 11.43 10.70
C PHE A 300 -1.91 12.88 10.66
N ALA A 301 -2.94 13.22 11.44
CA ALA A 301 -3.43 14.60 11.55
C ALA A 301 -2.39 15.59 12.10
N SER A 302 -1.43 15.13 12.90
CA SER A 302 -0.38 15.99 13.46
C SER A 302 0.82 16.24 12.53
N LEU A 303 0.93 15.47 11.44
CA LEU A 303 1.97 15.62 10.42
C LEU A 303 1.62 16.69 9.36
N GLY A 304 0.34 17.05 9.24
CA GLY A 304 -0.11 18.06 8.29
C GLY A 304 0.51 19.44 8.55
N PRO A 305 0.70 20.27 7.49
CA PRO A 305 1.13 21.65 7.67
C PRO A 305 0.14 22.39 8.57
N LYS A 306 0.68 23.20 9.50
CA LYS A 306 -0.10 24.10 10.35
C LYS A 306 -0.11 25.48 9.70
N ASP A 307 -1.24 26.16 9.75
CA ASP A 307 -1.37 27.54 9.28
C ASP A 307 -0.65 28.53 10.19
#